data_AF-A0A524EYI7-F1
#
_entry.id   AF-A0A524EYI7-F1
#
_cell.length_a   1.000
_cell.length_b   1.000
_cell.length_c   1.000
_cell.angle_alpha   90.00
_cell.angle_beta   90.00
_cell.angle_gamma   90.00
#
_symmetry.space_group_name_H-M   'P 1'
#
loop_
_entity.id
_entity.type
_entity.pdbx_description
1 polymer ?
#
loop_
_entity_poly.entity_id
_entity_poly.type
_entity_poly.pdbx_seq_one_letter_code
_entity_poly.pdbx_strand_id
1 'polypeptide(L)' 'MIVKKITKKEIPIRVEYSLGERGKPLDKIFERIAQWALNEESLVKNR' A
#
# COMPACT_ATOMS: atom_id res chain seq x y z
N MET A 1 -2.73 0.52 -15.14
CA MET A 1 -1.47 0.17 -14.45
C MET A 1 -1.65 0.37 -12.96
N ILE A 2 -1.31 -0.63 -12.13
CA ILE A 2 -1.49 -0.60 -10.66
C ILE A 2 -0.28 0.06 -9.98
N VAL A 3 0.94 -0.32 -10.38
CA VAL A 3 2.18 0.32 -9.95
C VAL A 3 2.85 0.95 -11.17
N LYS A 4 3.23 2.21 -11.07
CA LYS A 4 4.02 2.92 -12.08
C LYS A 4 5.51 2.77 -11.74
N LYS A 5 6.32 2.45 -12.76
CA LYS A 5 7.78 2.38 -12.66
C LYS A 5 8.41 3.51 -13.49
N ILE A 6 9.35 4.23 -12.90
CA ILE A 6 10.17 5.23 -13.60
C ILE A 6 11.64 4.83 -13.40
N THR A 7 12.39 4.74 -14.49
CA THR A 7 13.84 4.45 -14.44
C THR A 7 14.61 5.70 -14.77
N LYS A 8 15.45 6.17 -13.83
CA LYS A 8 16.33 7.32 -14.00
C LYS A 8 17.72 6.83 -14.40
N LYS A 9 18.20 7.31 -15.54
CA LYS A 9 19.50 6.93 -16.13
C LYS A 9 20.68 7.69 -15.50
N GLU A 10 20.69 7.79 -14.17
CA GLU A 10 21.83 8.30 -13.39
C GLU A 10 22.77 7.15 -13.01
N ILE A 11 23.96 7.45 -12.47
CA ILE A 11 24.94 6.45 -12.00
C ILE A 11 25.07 6.59 -10.48
N PRO A 12 24.69 5.57 -9.68
CA PRO A 12 24.08 4.31 -10.10
C PRO A 12 22.64 4.48 -10.60
N ILE A 13 22.14 3.54 -11.42
CA ILE A 13 20.77 3.60 -11.94
C ILE A 13 19.78 3.63 -10.79
N ARG A 14 18.87 4.60 -10.81
CA ARG A 14 17.77 4.70 -9.84
C ARG A 14 16.46 4.25 -10.46
N VAL A 15 15.69 3.46 -9.71
CA VAL A 15 14.32 3.08 -10.07
C VAL A 15 13.37 3.61 -9.02
N GLU A 16 12.32 4.29 -9.45
CA GLU A 16 11.27 4.82 -8.59
C GLU A 16 9.94 4.13 -8.90
N TYR A 17 9.20 3.81 -7.85
CA TYR A 17 7.88 3.23 -7.92
C TYR A 17 6.86 4.20 -7.33
N SER A 18 5.73 4.35 -8.02
CA SER A 18 4.61 5.13 -7.50
C SER A 18 3.30 4.39 -7.71
N LEU A 19 2.26 4.79 -6.99
CA LEU A 19 0.93 4.25 -7.20
C LEU A 19 0.39 4.69 -8.57
N GLY A 20 -0.13 3.75 -9.34
CA GLY A 20 -0.82 4.03 -10.60
C GLY A 20 -2.30 4.34 -10.37
N GLU A 21 -2.97 4.90 -11.37
CA GLU A 21 -4.40 5.26 -11.27
C GLU A 21 -5.31 4.08 -10.89
N ARG A 22 -4.98 2.87 -11.34
CA ARG A 22 -5.73 1.66 -10.96
C ARG A 22 -5.35 1.12 -9.57
N GLY A 23 -4.27 1.60 -8.98
CA GLY A 23 -3.83 1.27 -7.62
C GLY A 23 -4.48 2.15 -6.55
N LYS A 24 -4.80 3.42 -6.86
CA LYS A 24 -5.44 4.36 -5.91
C LYS A 24 -6.72 3.81 -5.24
N PRO A 25 -7.63 3.11 -5.94
CA PRO A 25 -8.81 2.55 -5.29
C PRO A 25 -8.53 1.46 -4.25
N LEU A 26 -7.33 0.85 -4.27
CA LEU A 26 -6.94 -0.19 -3.32
C LEU A 26 -6.70 0.36 -1.92
N ASP A 27 -6.41 1.66 -1.77
CA ASP A 27 -6.18 2.28 -0.45
C ASP A 27 -7.36 2.02 0.50
N LYS A 28 -8.60 2.15 0.00
CA LYS A 28 -9.82 1.87 0.78
C LYS A 28 -9.95 0.43 1.22
N ILE A 29 -9.44 -0.51 0.41
CA ILE A 29 -9.47 -1.94 0.73
C ILE A 29 -8.46 -2.21 1.85
N PHE A 30 -7.24 -1.70 1.72
CA PHE A 30 -6.21 -1.85 2.74
C PHE A 30 -6.58 -1.17 4.06
N GLU A 31 -7.21 0.01 4.01
CA GLU A 31 -7.73 0.68 5.19
C GLU A 31 -8.78 -0.18 5.92
N ARG A 32 -9.72 -0.78 5.17
CA ARG A 32 -10.74 -1.64 5.76
C ARG A 32 -10.15 -2.92 6.37
N ILE A 33 -9.13 -3.51 5.75
CA ILE A 33 -8.41 -4.66 6.29
C ILE A 33 -7.67 -4.28 7.58
N ALA A 34 -7.01 -3.11 7.60
CA ALA A 34 -6.31 -2.62 8.79
C ALA A 34 -7.27 -2.39 9.96
N GLN A 35 -8.43 -1.77 9.70
CA GLN A 35 -9.47 -1.57 10.71
C GLN A 35 -10.01 -2.89 11.27
N TRP A 36 -10.23 -3.89 10.40
CA TRP A 36 -10.64 -5.21 10.85
C TRP A 36 -9.59 -5.85 11.78
N ALA A 37 -8.30 -5.79 11.41
CA ALA A 37 -7.23 -6.37 12.22
C ALA A 37 -7.10 -5.71 13.60
N LEU A 38 -7.22 -4.37 13.67
CA LEU A 38 -7.19 -3.62 14.93
C LEU A 38 -8.36 -4.00 15.85
N ASN A 39 -9.55 -4.16 15.27
CA ASN A 39 -10.73 -4.59 16.02
C ASN A 39 -10.51 -6.00 16.59
N GLU A 40 -9.98 -6.94 15.80
CA GLU A 40 -9.68 -8.30 16.28
C GLU A 40 -8.67 -8.28 17.43
N GLU A 41 -7.58 -7.52 17.31
CA GLU A 41 -6.58 -7.39 18.39
C GLU A 41 -7.19 -6.80 19.67
N SER A 42 -8.11 -5.83 19.54
CA SER A 42 -8.83 -5.25 20.68
C SER A 42 -9.78 -6.25 21.36
N LEU A 43 -10.37 -7.17 20.60
CA LEU A 43 -11.26 -8.20 21.14
C LEU A 43 -10.48 -9.27 21.91
N VAL A 44 -9.26 -9.58 21.46
CA VAL A 44 -8.34 -10.50 22.15
C VAL A 44 -7.83 -9.91 23.47
N LYS A 45 -7.52 -8.60 23.53
CA LYS A 45 -7.02 -7.94 24.75
C LYS A 45 -8.08 -7.77 25.85
N ASN A 46 -9.37 -7.84 25.50
CA ASN A 46 -10.49 -7.64 26.43
C ASN A 46 -11.16 -8.95 26.91
N ARG A 47 -10.56 -10.11 26.59
CA ARG A 47 -10.94 -11.43 27.11
C ARG A 47 -9.93 -11.89 28.16
#